data_AF-A0A8C9ST80-F1
#
_entry.id   AF-A0A8C9ST80-F1
#
_cell.length_a   1.000
_cell.length_b   1.000
_cell.length_c   1.000
_cell.angle_alpha   90.00
_cell.angle_beta   90.00
_cell.angle_gamma   90.00
#
_symmetry.space_group_name_H-M   'P 1'
#
loop_
_entity.id
_entity.type
_entity.pdbx_description
1 polymer ?
#
loop_
_entity_poly.entity_id
_entity_poly.type
_entity_poly.pdbx_seq_one_letter_code
_entity_poly.pdbx_strand_id
1 'polypeptide(L)'
;MLLLRELLQGCEPATRWCHTHTSCVRVCCRCALERSDPNGHVATAMPGIAPTPRRQEKLHAFLRRNLVVILTVSGVLLGVALGMALRGVRLSRAHVTYVAFPGEMLLRMLRMVILPLVVCSLVSGAASLDARSLGRLGGIALSYFLATTLVASAIGITLAFVVRPGEGAGHSAAVALEGTAVGARKDTVDSFLDLARNLFPANLVAAAFRTYATDYKMVAVGNLTNGTLTYQKVPVGVDMDGTNILGLVLFAIVFGVALRKLGADGEELTRFFSSFNEATMVLISWIMWYVPVGITFLVAGKIAEMEDAVLLVTSLGKYIFASILGHVIHGGVVLPLIYLTFTRKNPFSFLSGLIAPFTTAFATCSSSATLPSMMKCVEENNGVDKRISRFILPIGATVNMDGAAIFQCVAAVFIAQLNNVQLDAGQIFTILVTATASSVGAAGIPAGGIITIAIILEAIGLPTEDLSLMLAVDWIVDRTTTVVNVEGDALGAGILHHINQKEMERRGAELAEARVEAAADAPAKKTETSPLVTRKKADALMATGGLGSREDVESVL
;
A
#
# COMPACT_ATOMS: atom_id res chain seq x y z
N MET A 1 15.04 27.60 19.73
CA MET A 1 13.99 27.25 20.72
C MET A 1 12.64 27.92 20.48
N LEU A 2 12.54 29.19 20.02
CA LEU A 2 11.26 29.82 19.68
C LEU A 2 10.53 29.18 18.48
N LEU A 3 11.27 28.70 17.47
CA LEU A 3 10.70 27.95 16.33
C LEU A 3 10.11 26.57 16.70
N LEU A 4 10.60 25.96 17.79
CA LEU A 4 10.13 24.66 18.25
C LEU A 4 8.78 24.76 19.00
N ARG A 5 8.51 25.92 19.60
CA ARG A 5 7.28 26.18 20.36
C ARG A 5 6.08 26.45 19.45
N GLU A 6 6.28 27.12 18.31
CA GLU A 6 5.19 27.36 17.34
C GLU A 6 4.83 26.13 16.51
N LEU A 7 5.78 25.22 16.25
CA LEU A 7 5.50 23.99 15.51
C LEU A 7 4.72 22.95 16.34
N LEU A 8 4.84 22.97 17.67
CA LEU A 8 4.10 22.09 18.57
C LEU A 8 2.69 22.61 18.92
N GLN A 9 2.40 23.89 18.68
CA GLN A 9 1.08 24.49 18.95
C GLN A 9 0.11 24.48 17.75
N GLY A 10 0.56 24.07 16.56
CA GLY A 10 -0.27 24.04 15.34
C GLY A 10 -1.13 22.79 15.15
N CYS A 11 -1.17 21.88 16.13
CA CYS A 11 -1.82 20.57 15.98
C CYS A 11 -2.58 20.15 17.25
N GLU A 12 -3.55 20.95 17.69
CA GLU A 12 -4.63 20.45 18.55
C GLU A 12 -5.81 20.02 17.67
N PRO A 13 -6.23 18.74 17.69
CA PRO A 13 -7.56 18.39 17.22
C PRO A 13 -8.56 18.87 18.27
N ALA A 14 -9.43 19.81 17.89
CA ALA A 14 -10.58 20.20 18.70
C ALA A 14 -11.61 19.05 18.73
N THR A 15 -11.33 18.00 19.49
CA THR A 15 -12.31 16.96 19.88
C THR A 15 -12.77 17.24 21.31
N ARG A 16 -13.76 18.12 21.46
CA ARG A 16 -14.66 18.07 22.62
C ARG A 16 -15.93 17.33 22.23
N TRP A 17 -16.20 16.28 22.99
CA TRP A 17 -17.40 15.48 22.97
C TRP A 17 -18.66 16.36 23.07
N CYS A 18 -19.63 16.13 22.18
CA CYS A 18 -21.02 16.48 22.43
C CYS A 18 -21.87 15.25 22.10
N HIS A 19 -22.25 14.54 23.16
CA HIS A 19 -23.29 13.52 23.12
C HIS A 19 -24.66 14.18 22.90
N THR A 20 -25.54 13.41 22.27
CA THR A 20 -27.01 13.56 22.14
C THR A 20 -27.56 14.32 20.93
N HIS A 21 -28.30 13.54 20.13
CA HIS A 21 -29.50 13.86 19.34
C HIS A 21 -29.48 14.96 18.26
N THR A 22 -29.63 14.48 17.01
CA THR A 22 -30.39 15.08 15.89
C THR A 22 -30.14 16.56 15.50
N SER A 23 -29.64 16.73 14.27
CA SER A 23 -29.57 17.97 13.46
C SER A 23 -28.28 18.81 13.59
N CYS A 24 -27.35 18.65 12.64
CA CYS A 24 -26.49 19.76 12.19
C CYS A 24 -25.79 19.49 10.84
N VAL A 25 -26.54 19.69 9.75
CA VAL A 25 -25.97 20.21 8.50
C VAL A 25 -25.85 21.73 8.69
N ARG A 26 -24.68 22.23 9.11
CA ARG A 26 -24.20 23.63 8.96
C ARG A 26 -22.97 23.89 9.86
N VAL A 27 -21.77 23.55 9.39
CA VAL A 27 -20.55 24.25 9.83
C VAL A 27 -19.56 24.31 8.66
N CYS A 28 -19.82 25.20 7.70
CA CYS A 28 -18.77 25.79 6.86
C CYS A 28 -19.18 27.19 6.35
N CYS A 29 -19.92 27.94 7.16
CA CYS A 29 -20.28 29.33 6.90
C CYS A 29 -20.44 30.07 8.23
N ARG A 30 -19.31 30.48 8.84
CA ARG A 30 -19.28 31.54 9.87
C ARG A 30 -17.85 32.07 10.08
N CYS A 31 -17.43 32.93 9.16
CA CYS A 31 -16.52 34.05 9.44
C CYS A 31 -17.08 35.35 8.83
N ALA A 32 -18.40 35.48 8.82
CA ALA A 32 -19.11 36.70 8.51
C ALA A 32 -20.28 36.79 9.48
N LEU A 33 -20.14 37.68 10.47
CA LEU A 33 -21.14 38.27 11.39
C LEU A 33 -20.31 38.96 12.49
N GLU A 34 -19.94 40.22 12.27
CA GLU A 34 -20.64 41.42 12.79
C GLU A 34 -20.07 41.84 14.15
N ARG A 35 -19.16 42.83 14.11
CA ARG A 35 -18.98 43.74 15.25
C ARG A 35 -20.11 44.76 15.15
N SER A 36 -21.04 44.72 16.09
CA SER A 36 -22.06 45.75 16.25
C SER A 36 -21.40 47.04 16.74
N ASP A 37 -21.38 48.04 15.88
CA ASP A 37 -21.11 49.44 16.23
C ASP A 37 -22.43 50.03 16.81
N PRO A 38 -22.45 50.79 17.91
CA PRO A 38 -23.70 51.30 18.50
C PRO A 38 -24.48 52.29 17.63
N ASN A 39 -23.96 52.69 16.47
CA ASN A 39 -24.56 53.71 15.59
C ASN A 39 -24.84 53.18 14.17
N GLY A 40 -25.66 52.13 14.06
CA GLY A 40 -26.63 51.94 12.97
C GLY A 40 -26.25 52.30 11.52
N HIS A 41 -25.06 51.94 11.04
CA HIS A 41 -24.71 52.04 9.60
C HIS A 41 -24.19 50.70 9.08
N VAL A 42 -24.98 50.07 8.19
CA VAL A 42 -24.61 48.84 7.49
C VAL A 42 -23.67 49.20 6.34
N ALA A 43 -22.37 49.01 6.54
CA ALA A 43 -21.39 49.12 5.46
C ALA A 43 -21.31 47.77 4.71
N THR A 44 -21.84 47.75 3.48
CA THR A 44 -21.63 46.63 2.54
C THR A 44 -20.17 46.60 2.10
N ALA A 45 -19.38 45.68 2.66
CA ALA A 45 -18.00 45.44 2.22
C ALA A 45 -18.00 44.71 0.87
N MET A 46 -17.43 45.34 -0.16
CA MET A 46 -17.12 44.67 -1.43
C MET A 46 -16.05 43.58 -1.23
N PRO A 47 -16.05 42.49 -2.01
CA PRO A 47 -15.01 41.47 -1.93
C PRO A 47 -13.70 42.03 -2.49
N GLY A 48 -12.80 42.45 -1.61
CA GLY A 48 -11.44 42.83 -1.97
C GLY A 48 -10.68 41.63 -2.55
N ILE A 49 -10.08 41.81 -3.72
CA ILE A 49 -9.14 40.87 -4.33
C ILE A 49 -7.99 40.66 -3.33
N ALA A 50 -7.84 39.44 -2.81
CA ALA A 50 -6.74 39.09 -1.92
C ALA A 50 -5.39 39.36 -2.64
N PRO A 51 -4.41 40.00 -1.98
CA PRO A 51 -3.12 40.28 -2.59
C PRO A 51 -2.43 38.98 -2.98
N THR A 52 -1.94 38.88 -4.21
CA THR A 52 -1.15 37.73 -4.67
C THR A 52 0.09 37.58 -3.80
N PRO A 53 0.36 36.39 -3.20
CA PRO A 53 1.45 36.24 -2.25
C PRO A 53 2.81 36.56 -2.89
N ARG A 54 3.68 37.24 -2.15
CA ARG A 54 5.00 37.66 -2.63
C ARG A 54 5.83 36.42 -3.00
N ARG A 55 6.69 36.53 -4.02
CA ARG A 55 7.55 35.41 -4.50
C ARG A 55 8.34 34.74 -3.36
N GLN A 56 8.77 35.51 -2.37
CA GLN A 56 9.44 34.99 -1.16
C GLN A 56 8.52 34.17 -0.25
N GLU A 57 7.26 34.55 -0.07
CA GLU A 57 6.29 33.79 0.73
C GLU A 57 5.93 32.47 0.05
N LYS A 58 5.78 32.50 -1.29
CA LYS A 58 5.61 31.28 -2.09
C LYS A 58 6.81 30.35 -1.99
N LEU A 59 8.03 30.89 -2.05
CA LEU A 59 9.26 30.11 -1.90
C LEU A 59 9.39 29.52 -0.49
N HIS A 60 9.11 30.30 0.56
CA HIS A 60 9.21 29.84 1.94
C HIS A 60 8.13 28.78 2.26
N ALA A 61 6.92 28.93 1.71
CA ALA A 61 5.87 27.93 1.79
C ALA A 61 6.25 26.65 1.04
N PHE A 62 6.88 26.77 -0.13
CA PHE A 62 7.38 25.63 -0.90
C PHE A 62 8.50 24.88 -0.16
N LEU A 63 9.47 25.60 0.41
CA LEU A 63 10.58 25.04 1.19
C LEU A 63 10.08 24.31 2.44
N ARG A 64 9.12 24.89 3.17
CA ARG A 64 8.53 24.24 4.35
C ARG A 64 7.78 22.97 3.99
N ARG A 65 7.02 22.95 2.89
CA ARG A 65 6.25 21.78 2.45
C ARG A 65 7.13 20.61 2.01
N ASN A 66 8.28 20.90 1.41
CA ASN A 66 9.20 19.89 0.87
C ASN A 66 10.46 19.72 1.72
N LEU A 67 10.45 20.17 2.99
CA LEU A 67 11.65 20.25 3.81
C LEU A 67 12.33 18.89 3.98
N VAL A 68 11.56 17.85 4.34
CA VAL A 68 12.10 16.49 4.54
C VAL A 68 12.72 15.95 3.24
N VAL A 69 12.06 16.18 2.10
CA VAL A 69 12.56 15.78 0.78
C VAL A 69 13.89 16.47 0.46
N ILE A 70 13.94 17.79 0.62
CA ILE A 70 15.14 18.58 0.34
C ILE A 70 16.29 18.15 1.25
N LEU A 71 16.01 17.92 2.54
CA LEU A 71 16.98 17.42 3.50
C LEU A 71 17.52 16.04 3.08
N THR A 72 16.67 15.11 2.70
CA THR A 72 17.09 13.77 2.26
C THR A 72 17.95 13.82 1.00
N VAL A 73 17.54 14.58 -0.03
CA VAL A 73 18.34 14.73 -1.26
C VAL A 73 19.69 15.38 -0.96
N SER A 74 19.70 16.43 -0.15
CA SER A 74 20.94 17.06 0.27
C SER A 74 21.82 16.10 1.08
N GLY A 75 21.22 15.26 1.92
CA GLY A 75 21.92 14.24 2.71
C GLY A 75 22.56 13.16 1.86
N VAL A 76 21.91 12.70 0.79
CA VAL A 76 22.51 11.78 -0.18
C VAL A 76 23.72 12.43 -0.87
N LEU A 77 23.57 13.65 -1.37
CA LEU A 77 24.67 14.38 -2.03
C LEU A 77 25.85 14.62 -1.08
N LEU A 78 25.57 15.02 0.16
CA LEU A 78 26.55 15.17 1.23
C LEU A 78 27.22 13.84 1.58
N GLY A 79 26.45 12.75 1.64
CA GLY A 79 26.94 11.40 1.91
C GLY A 79 27.88 10.89 0.81
N VAL A 80 27.54 11.13 -0.47
CA VAL A 80 28.42 10.81 -1.61
C VAL A 80 29.72 11.61 -1.53
N ALA A 81 29.62 12.93 -1.31
CA ALA A 81 30.79 13.80 -1.19
C ALA A 81 31.69 13.37 -0.01
N LEU A 82 31.09 13.07 1.15
CA LEU A 82 31.79 12.61 2.33
C LEU A 82 32.44 11.24 2.11
N GLY A 83 31.74 10.27 1.51
CA GLY A 83 32.28 8.95 1.19
C GLY A 83 33.48 9.02 0.24
N MET A 84 33.39 9.85 -0.80
CA MET A 84 34.50 10.11 -1.74
C MET A 84 35.70 10.78 -1.05
N ALA A 85 35.44 11.73 -0.16
CA ALA A 85 36.50 12.38 0.63
C ALA A 85 37.17 11.40 1.61
N LEU A 86 36.39 10.56 2.29
CA LEU A 86 36.88 9.54 3.22
C LEU A 86 37.72 8.50 2.49
N ARG A 87 37.40 8.13 1.25
CA ARG A 87 38.24 7.24 0.43
C ARG A 87 39.63 7.83 0.13
N GLY A 88 39.74 9.15 0.03
CA GLY A 88 41.02 9.84 -0.13
C GLY A 88 41.92 9.77 1.11
N VAL A 89 41.33 9.51 2.28
CA VAL A 89 42.04 9.33 3.56
C VAL A 89 42.14 7.82 3.81
N ARG A 90 43.35 7.26 3.94
CA ARG A 90 43.52 5.81 4.21
C ARG A 90 43.05 5.43 5.62
N LEU A 91 41.73 5.40 5.84
CA LEU A 91 41.08 5.05 7.10
C LEU A 91 41.11 3.53 7.31
N SER A 92 41.36 3.12 8.55
CA SER A 92 41.17 1.72 8.97
C SER A 92 39.69 1.34 8.95
N ARG A 93 39.37 0.06 8.69
CA ARG A 93 37.99 -0.48 8.66
C ARG A 93 37.19 -0.11 9.91
N ALA A 94 37.81 -0.12 11.09
CA ALA A 94 37.14 0.25 12.34
C ALA A 94 36.61 1.70 12.33
N HIS A 95 37.38 2.65 11.77
CA HIS A 95 36.95 4.04 11.67
C HIS A 95 35.78 4.20 10.67
N VAL A 96 35.78 3.42 9.59
CA VAL A 96 34.68 3.41 8.62
C VAL A 96 33.37 2.93 9.28
N THR A 97 33.45 1.88 10.11
CA THR A 97 32.30 1.41 10.90
C THR A 97 31.79 2.49 11.87
N TYR A 98 32.68 3.22 12.55
CA TYR A 98 32.26 4.31 13.44
C TYR A 98 31.62 5.49 12.70
N VAL A 99 32.10 5.81 11.49
CA VAL A 99 31.47 6.82 10.64
C VAL A 99 30.10 6.36 10.15
N ALA A 100 29.93 5.07 9.84
CA ALA A 100 28.66 4.51 9.37
C ALA A 100 27.61 4.33 10.49
N PHE A 101 27.99 4.47 11.77
CA PHE A 101 27.13 4.18 12.93
C PHE A 101 25.78 4.92 12.94
N PRO A 102 25.67 6.22 12.60
CA PRO A 102 24.36 6.88 12.49
C PRO A 102 23.45 6.26 11.41
N GLY A 103 24.06 5.77 10.32
CA GLY A 103 23.35 5.00 9.30
C GLY A 103 22.88 3.65 9.84
N GLU A 104 23.70 2.95 10.61
CA GLU A 104 23.30 1.69 11.26
C GLU A 104 22.14 1.90 12.26
N MET A 105 22.15 2.99 13.03
CA MET A 105 21.04 3.34 13.93
C MET A 105 19.74 3.56 13.16
N LEU A 106 19.79 4.20 11.99
CA LEU A 106 18.62 4.32 11.12
C LEU A 106 18.06 2.94 10.74
N LEU A 107 18.91 2.00 10.31
CA LEU A 107 18.49 0.63 9.98
C LEU A 107 17.83 -0.08 11.16
N ARG A 108 18.40 0.05 12.36
CA ARG A 108 17.84 -0.58 13.57
C ARG A 108 16.49 0.01 13.96
N MET A 109 16.33 1.33 13.87
CA MET A 109 15.05 2.01 14.12
C MET A 109 13.97 1.57 13.14
N LEU A 110 14.32 1.45 11.85
CA LEU A 110 13.38 0.94 10.84
C LEU A 110 13.01 -0.51 11.14
N ARG A 111 13.99 -1.40 11.41
CA ARG A 111 13.78 -2.83 11.74
C ARG A 111 12.86 -3.03 12.96
N MET A 112 13.00 -2.20 13.99
CA MET A 112 12.17 -2.25 15.19
C MET A 112 10.67 -2.05 14.88
N VAL A 113 10.36 -1.20 13.90
CA VAL A 113 8.98 -0.81 13.57
C VAL A 113 8.32 -1.80 12.60
N ILE A 114 9.09 -2.62 11.89
CA ILE A 114 8.58 -3.56 10.87
C ILE A 114 7.55 -4.52 11.47
N LEU A 115 7.96 -5.26 12.50
CA LEU A 115 7.14 -6.31 13.12
C LEU A 115 5.77 -5.79 13.61
N PRO A 116 5.69 -4.75 14.46
CA PRO A 116 4.41 -4.22 14.91
C PRO A 116 3.55 -3.70 13.76
N LEU A 117 4.16 -3.00 12.81
CA LEU A 117 3.46 -2.41 11.67
C LEU A 117 2.82 -3.48 10.78
N VAL A 118 3.60 -4.48 10.35
CA VAL A 118 3.14 -5.51 9.42
C VAL A 118 1.98 -6.30 10.04
N VAL A 119 2.12 -6.75 11.29
CA VAL A 119 1.08 -7.55 11.95
C VAL A 119 -0.18 -6.72 12.16
N CYS A 120 -0.08 -5.51 12.73
CA CYS A 120 -1.26 -4.71 13.05
C CYS A 120 -1.96 -4.17 11.80
N SER A 121 -1.20 -3.70 10.81
CA SER A 121 -1.74 -3.23 9.54
C SER A 121 -2.47 -4.35 8.79
N LEU A 122 -1.90 -5.56 8.73
CA LEU A 122 -2.54 -6.69 8.05
C LEU A 122 -3.75 -7.24 8.79
N VAL A 123 -3.71 -7.32 10.13
CA VAL A 123 -4.88 -7.75 10.91
C VAL A 123 -6.03 -6.77 10.73
N SER A 124 -5.78 -5.46 10.88
CA SER A 124 -6.81 -4.44 10.68
C SER A 124 -7.28 -4.36 9.22
N GLY A 125 -6.36 -4.47 8.27
CA GLY A 125 -6.66 -4.50 6.84
C GLY A 125 -7.57 -5.68 6.51
N ALA A 126 -7.17 -6.90 6.84
CA ALA A 126 -7.96 -8.11 6.59
C ALA A 126 -9.28 -8.15 7.37
N ALA A 127 -9.33 -7.59 8.59
CA ALA A 127 -10.57 -7.49 9.38
C ALA A 127 -11.55 -6.44 8.82
N SER A 128 -11.05 -5.39 8.14
CA SER A 128 -11.87 -4.39 7.47
C SER A 128 -12.49 -4.90 6.15
N LEU A 129 -11.94 -5.96 5.58
CA LEU A 129 -12.46 -6.63 4.39
C LEU A 129 -13.69 -7.46 4.74
N ASP A 130 -14.86 -6.87 4.55
CA ASP A 130 -16.10 -7.57 4.79
C ASP A 130 -16.55 -8.41 3.58
N ALA A 131 -16.21 -9.70 3.52
CA ALA A 131 -16.62 -10.58 2.42
C ALA A 131 -18.15 -10.69 2.19
N ARG A 132 -19.01 -10.28 3.15
CA ARG A 132 -20.47 -10.25 2.99
C ARG A 132 -21.00 -8.92 2.43
N SER A 133 -20.36 -7.77 2.75
CA SER A 133 -20.73 -6.47 2.16
C SER A 133 -19.87 -6.08 0.95
N LEU A 134 -18.67 -6.66 0.81
CA LEU A 134 -18.05 -6.98 -0.48
C LEU A 134 -18.99 -7.98 -1.15
N GLY A 135 -20.10 -7.49 -1.70
CA GLY A 135 -20.86 -8.26 -2.67
C GLY A 135 -19.99 -8.58 -3.88
N ARG A 136 -20.61 -8.93 -5.00
CA ARG A 136 -19.90 -9.21 -6.25
C ARG A 136 -18.87 -8.14 -6.64
N LEU A 137 -19.17 -6.86 -6.35
CA LEU A 137 -18.31 -5.73 -6.64
C LEU A 137 -16.95 -5.81 -5.92
N GLY A 138 -16.95 -6.15 -4.62
CA GLY A 138 -15.72 -6.26 -3.83
C GLY A 138 -14.80 -7.41 -4.26
N GLY A 139 -15.39 -8.55 -4.63
CA GLY A 139 -14.64 -9.67 -5.20
C GLY A 139 -13.93 -9.32 -6.51
N ILE A 140 -14.56 -8.50 -7.36
CA ILE A 140 -13.95 -7.99 -8.60
C ILE A 140 -12.83 -7.00 -8.28
N ALA A 141 -12.99 -6.15 -7.27
CA ALA A 141 -11.93 -5.22 -6.86
C ALA A 141 -10.68 -5.97 -6.36
N LEU A 142 -10.87 -6.97 -5.50
CA LEU A 142 -9.76 -7.76 -4.95
C LEU A 142 -9.06 -8.59 -6.03
N SER A 143 -9.80 -9.17 -6.97
CA SER A 143 -9.21 -9.90 -8.09
C SER A 143 -8.45 -8.98 -9.04
N TYR A 144 -8.93 -7.75 -9.27
CA TYR A 144 -8.20 -6.72 -10.01
C TYR A 144 -6.88 -6.37 -9.32
N PHE A 145 -6.88 -6.10 -8.01
CA PHE A 145 -5.65 -5.79 -7.25
C PHE A 145 -4.64 -6.94 -7.32
N LEU A 146 -5.07 -8.17 -7.03
CA LEU A 146 -4.15 -9.32 -7.07
C LEU A 146 -3.59 -9.55 -8.48
N ALA A 147 -4.41 -9.41 -9.53
CA ALA A 147 -3.96 -9.59 -10.90
C ALA A 147 -2.98 -8.51 -11.36
N THR A 148 -3.27 -7.24 -11.05
CA THR A 148 -2.40 -6.10 -11.43
C THR A 148 -1.05 -6.17 -10.72
N THR A 149 -1.04 -6.49 -9.43
CA THR A 149 0.20 -6.64 -8.65
C THR A 149 1.04 -7.84 -9.10
N LEU A 150 0.41 -8.95 -9.50
CA LEU A 150 1.13 -10.11 -10.05
C LEU A 150 1.76 -9.78 -11.41
N VAL A 151 1.05 -9.06 -12.28
CA VAL A 151 1.58 -8.55 -13.54
C VAL A 151 2.73 -7.57 -13.30
N ALA A 152 2.58 -6.66 -12.33
CA ALA A 152 3.61 -5.70 -11.93
C ALA A 152 4.90 -6.42 -11.46
N SER A 153 4.75 -7.43 -10.60
CA SER A 153 5.87 -8.28 -10.12
C SER A 153 6.58 -8.97 -11.27
N ALA A 154 5.84 -9.56 -12.21
CA ALA A 154 6.41 -10.23 -13.38
C ALA A 154 7.19 -9.27 -14.29
N ILE A 155 6.69 -8.04 -14.47
CA ILE A 155 7.39 -6.97 -15.20
C ILE A 155 8.69 -6.61 -14.49
N GLY A 156 8.67 -6.43 -13.16
CA GLY A 156 9.86 -6.12 -12.37
C GLY A 156 10.95 -7.18 -12.51
N ILE A 157 10.61 -8.46 -12.36
CA ILE A 157 11.55 -9.58 -12.54
C ILE A 157 12.11 -9.57 -13.97
N THR A 158 11.24 -9.47 -14.97
CA THR A 158 11.64 -9.52 -16.39
C THR A 158 12.61 -8.39 -16.72
N LEU A 159 12.31 -7.16 -16.30
CA LEU A 159 13.18 -6.01 -16.52
C LEU A 159 14.53 -6.15 -15.81
N ALA A 160 14.56 -6.70 -14.59
CA ALA A 160 15.80 -6.88 -13.86
C ALA A 160 16.74 -7.92 -14.53
N PHE A 161 16.19 -8.96 -15.17
CA PHE A 161 16.96 -9.91 -15.96
C PHE A 161 17.40 -9.38 -17.34
N VAL A 162 16.67 -8.42 -17.90
CA VAL A 162 17.03 -7.75 -19.16
C VAL A 162 18.10 -6.68 -18.93
N VAL A 163 17.91 -5.81 -17.92
CA VAL A 163 18.83 -4.70 -17.62
C VAL A 163 20.09 -5.17 -16.91
N ARG A 164 19.99 -6.25 -16.12
CA ARG A 164 21.08 -6.83 -15.32
C ARG A 164 21.82 -5.77 -14.48
N PRO A 165 21.11 -5.07 -13.59
CA PRO A 165 21.66 -3.94 -12.88
C PRO A 165 22.79 -4.30 -11.91
N GLY A 166 22.81 -5.53 -11.36
CA GLY A 166 23.80 -5.97 -10.39
C GLY A 166 25.04 -6.66 -10.99
N GLU A 167 25.02 -7.01 -12.29
CA GLU A 167 26.16 -7.68 -12.93
C GLU A 167 27.39 -6.76 -12.97
N GLY A 168 28.52 -7.27 -12.45
CA GLY A 168 29.82 -6.61 -12.47
C GLY A 168 30.13 -5.76 -11.24
N ALA A 169 29.13 -5.22 -10.53
CA ALA A 169 29.36 -4.41 -9.32
C ALA A 169 29.48 -5.21 -8.02
N GLY A 170 29.60 -6.53 -8.14
CA GLY A 170 29.75 -7.39 -6.97
C GLY A 170 30.99 -7.04 -6.16
N HIS A 171 30.83 -7.02 -4.85
CA HIS A 171 31.98 -7.05 -3.97
C HIS A 171 32.76 -8.32 -4.28
N SER A 172 34.08 -8.24 -4.33
CA SER A 172 34.93 -9.41 -4.04
C SER A 172 34.80 -9.73 -2.55
N ALA A 173 33.59 -10.02 -2.07
CA ALA A 173 33.30 -10.56 -0.75
C ALA A 173 33.59 -12.07 -0.72
N ALA A 174 34.65 -12.50 -1.43
CA ALA A 174 35.26 -13.80 -1.25
C ALA A 174 36.10 -13.87 0.05
N VAL A 175 36.08 -12.83 0.91
CA VAL A 175 37.01 -12.70 2.05
C VAL A 175 36.29 -12.65 3.42
N ALA A 176 35.10 -13.21 3.55
CA ALA A 176 34.48 -13.45 4.87
C ALA A 176 33.74 -14.80 4.97
N LEU A 177 34.13 -15.81 4.18
CA LEU A 177 33.62 -17.18 4.27
C LEU A 177 34.75 -18.21 4.42
N GLU A 178 35.90 -17.83 4.99
CA GLU A 178 36.83 -18.79 5.60
C GLU A 178 36.42 -18.99 7.06
N GLY A 179 35.37 -19.78 7.31
CA GLY A 179 35.06 -20.18 8.70
C GLY A 179 33.70 -20.82 8.95
N THR A 180 32.69 -20.56 8.12
CA THR A 180 31.42 -21.28 8.16
C THR A 180 31.27 -22.04 6.86
N ALA A 181 31.06 -23.34 6.99
CA ALA A 181 30.94 -24.28 5.88
C ALA A 181 30.15 -23.65 4.73
N VAL A 182 30.76 -23.66 3.54
CA VAL A 182 30.08 -23.43 2.27
C VAL A 182 28.76 -24.16 2.33
N GLY A 183 27.66 -23.40 2.51
CA GLY A 183 26.33 -23.95 2.59
C GLY A 183 26.15 -24.81 1.35
N ALA A 184 26.03 -26.13 1.56
CA ALA A 184 25.84 -27.06 0.48
C ALA A 184 24.67 -26.54 -0.36
N ARG A 185 24.88 -26.39 -1.68
CA ARG A 185 23.84 -25.94 -2.62
C ARG A 185 22.54 -26.66 -2.25
N LYS A 186 21.58 -25.88 -1.77
CA LYS A 186 20.31 -26.40 -1.26
C LYS A 186 19.54 -26.95 -2.44
N ASP A 187 18.99 -28.15 -2.25
CA ASP A 187 18.17 -28.76 -3.27
C ASP A 187 16.90 -27.92 -3.43
N THR A 188 16.46 -27.71 -4.67
CA THR A 188 15.34 -26.82 -5.00
C THR A 188 14.07 -27.24 -4.27
N VAL A 189 13.87 -28.54 -4.11
CA VAL A 189 12.78 -29.15 -3.34
C VAL A 189 12.81 -28.70 -1.88
N ASP A 190 13.97 -28.70 -1.22
CA ASP A 190 14.08 -28.29 0.18
C ASP A 190 13.80 -26.79 0.37
N SER A 191 14.13 -25.96 -0.62
CA SER A 191 13.75 -24.54 -0.63
C SER A 191 12.23 -24.35 -0.70
N PHE A 192 11.53 -25.12 -1.54
CA PHE A 192 10.05 -25.09 -1.58
C PHE A 192 9.42 -25.61 -0.30
N LEU A 193 9.97 -26.68 0.28
CA LEU A 193 9.48 -27.23 1.53
C LEU A 193 9.71 -26.25 2.69
N ASP A 194 10.83 -25.54 2.71
CA ASP A 194 11.09 -24.50 3.71
C ASP A 194 10.19 -23.29 3.55
N LEU A 195 9.85 -22.90 2.32
CA LEU A 195 8.83 -21.88 2.08
C LEU A 195 7.49 -22.28 2.73
N ALA A 196 7.06 -23.53 2.51
CA ALA A 196 5.82 -24.05 3.09
C ALA A 196 5.88 -24.14 4.63
N ARG A 197 7.03 -24.55 5.20
CA ARG A 197 7.24 -24.59 6.66
C ARG A 197 7.23 -23.19 7.27
N ASN A 198 7.86 -22.22 6.63
CA ASN A 198 7.88 -20.84 7.10
C ASN A 198 6.51 -20.16 6.99
N LEU A 199 5.67 -20.60 6.06
CA LEU A 199 4.29 -20.11 5.94
C LEU A 199 3.44 -20.43 7.19
N PHE A 200 3.70 -21.55 7.86
CA PHE A 200 3.03 -21.98 9.09
C PHE A 200 4.05 -22.15 10.23
N PRO A 201 4.47 -21.05 10.89
CA PRO A 201 5.46 -21.11 11.95
C PRO A 201 4.96 -21.93 13.14
N ALA A 202 5.84 -22.77 13.71
CA ALA A 202 5.52 -23.59 14.88
C ALA A 202 5.20 -22.75 16.14
N ASN A 203 5.72 -21.52 16.20
CA ASN A 203 5.47 -20.58 17.30
C ASN A 203 5.52 -19.13 16.80
N LEU A 204 4.49 -18.33 17.09
CA LEU A 204 4.38 -16.94 16.62
C LEU A 204 5.39 -16.00 17.29
N VAL A 205 5.71 -16.22 18.56
CA VAL A 205 6.70 -15.42 19.27
C VAL A 205 8.09 -15.74 18.74
N ALA A 206 8.41 -17.01 18.51
CA ALA A 206 9.67 -17.40 17.88
C ALA A 206 9.78 -16.86 16.45
N ALA A 207 8.68 -16.88 15.68
CA ALA A 207 8.64 -16.32 14.32
C ALA A 207 9.00 -14.82 14.28
N ALA A 208 8.84 -14.08 15.38
CA ALA A 208 9.26 -12.69 15.46
C ALA A 208 10.79 -12.49 15.37
N PHE A 209 11.60 -13.52 15.63
CA PHE A 209 13.06 -13.43 15.65
C PHE A 209 13.81 -14.65 15.11
N ARG A 210 13.11 -15.72 14.70
CA ARG A 210 13.66 -16.94 14.09
C ARG A 210 12.92 -17.35 12.82
N THR A 211 13.67 -17.90 11.87
CA THR A 211 13.20 -18.42 10.59
C THR A 211 13.69 -19.85 10.40
N TYR A 212 12.85 -20.71 9.83
CA TYR A 212 13.21 -22.11 9.61
C TYR A 212 14.03 -22.27 8.33
N ALA A 213 15.14 -23.00 8.40
CA ALA A 213 15.92 -23.41 7.25
C ALA A 213 16.32 -24.89 7.35
N THR A 214 16.39 -25.57 6.22
CA THR A 214 16.97 -26.89 6.09
C THR A 214 18.46 -26.76 5.82
N ASP A 215 19.25 -27.32 6.73
CA ASP A 215 20.69 -27.55 6.57
C ASP A 215 20.95 -29.03 6.28
N TYR A 216 22.18 -29.42 5.96
CA TYR A 216 22.51 -30.81 5.64
C TYR A 216 23.59 -31.36 6.54
N LYS A 217 23.34 -32.55 7.07
CA LYS A 217 24.35 -33.32 7.80
C LYS A 217 24.70 -34.58 7.02
N MET A 218 25.99 -34.87 6.93
CA MET A 218 26.49 -36.11 6.34
C MET A 218 26.40 -37.21 7.39
N VAL A 219 25.51 -38.16 7.19
CA VAL A 219 25.33 -39.31 8.07
C VAL A 219 26.00 -40.53 7.43
N ALA A 220 26.80 -41.26 8.19
CA ALA A 220 27.39 -42.50 7.71
C ALA A 220 26.31 -43.59 7.61
N VAL A 221 26.16 -44.18 6.42
CA VAL A 221 25.21 -45.25 6.12
C VAL A 221 26.01 -46.42 5.53
N GLY A 222 25.95 -47.58 6.17
CA GLY A 222 26.69 -48.77 5.76
C GLY A 222 26.74 -49.85 6.84
N ASN A 223 27.01 -51.09 6.45
CA ASN A 223 27.12 -52.21 7.38
C ASN A 223 28.57 -52.29 7.90
N LEU A 224 28.78 -52.13 9.22
CA LEU A 224 30.13 -52.12 9.83
C LEU A 224 30.91 -53.42 9.58
N THR A 225 30.23 -54.51 9.24
CA THR A 225 30.81 -55.83 8.99
C THR A 225 31.50 -55.97 7.63
N ASN A 226 31.14 -55.17 6.62
CA ASN A 226 31.71 -55.26 5.26
C ASN A 226 32.67 -54.11 4.92
N GLY A 227 32.99 -53.23 5.87
CA GLY A 227 33.96 -52.13 5.67
C GLY A 227 33.54 -51.07 4.64
N THR A 228 32.32 -51.12 4.11
CA THR A 228 31.81 -50.17 3.12
C THR A 228 31.00 -49.08 3.82
N LEU A 229 31.67 -48.02 4.26
CA LEU A 229 31.02 -46.82 4.80
C LEU A 229 30.71 -45.85 3.66
N THR A 230 29.42 -45.61 3.42
CA THR A 230 28.99 -44.54 2.51
C THR A 230 28.48 -43.36 3.32
N TYR A 231 28.71 -42.13 2.86
CA TYR A 231 28.18 -40.94 3.52
C TYR A 231 26.96 -40.45 2.76
N GLN A 232 25.82 -40.36 3.44
CA GLN A 232 24.56 -39.87 2.87
C GLN A 232 24.28 -38.46 3.37
N LYS A 233 23.97 -37.55 2.45
CA LYS A 233 23.48 -36.19 2.74
C LYS A 233 22.04 -36.30 3.24
N VAL A 234 21.76 -35.90 4.48
CA VAL A 234 20.41 -35.91 5.06
C VAL A 234 20.01 -34.48 5.45
N PRO A 235 18.80 -34.01 5.06
CA PRO A 235 18.31 -32.70 5.46
C PRO A 235 17.95 -32.67 6.95
N VAL A 236 18.34 -31.59 7.63
CA VAL A 236 18.09 -31.34 9.06
C VAL A 236 17.55 -29.93 9.22
N GLY A 237 16.43 -29.80 9.91
CA GLY A 237 15.85 -28.49 10.23
C GLY A 237 16.69 -27.74 11.27
N VAL A 238 16.98 -26.48 10.98
CA VAL A 238 17.64 -25.53 11.89
C VAL A 238 16.84 -24.23 11.93
N ASP A 239 16.72 -23.66 13.12
CA ASP A 239 16.18 -22.30 13.27
C ASP A 239 17.34 -21.31 13.12
N MET A 240 17.25 -20.45 12.11
CA MET A 240 18.18 -19.36 11.85
C MET A 240 17.68 -18.09 12.54
N ASP A 241 18.61 -17.26 13.01
CA ASP A 241 18.26 -15.93 13.53
C ASP A 241 17.79 -15.03 12.38
N GLY A 242 16.62 -14.43 12.54
CA GLY A 242 15.95 -13.63 11.50
C GLY A 242 14.43 -13.73 11.64
N THR A 243 13.70 -12.65 11.39
CA THR A 243 12.25 -12.62 11.59
C THR A 243 11.54 -13.37 10.46
N ASN A 244 10.74 -14.40 10.78
CA ASN A 244 9.88 -15.07 9.80
C ASN A 244 8.65 -14.20 9.49
N ILE A 245 8.85 -13.16 8.70
CA ILE A 245 7.79 -12.20 8.35
C ILE A 245 6.72 -12.88 7.48
N LEU A 246 7.09 -13.82 6.60
CA LEU A 246 6.13 -14.55 5.76
C LEU A 246 5.05 -15.27 6.59
N GLY A 247 5.47 -16.01 7.62
CA GLY A 247 4.55 -16.69 8.53
C GLY A 247 3.67 -15.73 9.32
N LEU A 248 4.24 -14.60 9.77
CA LEU A 248 3.51 -13.55 10.48
C LEU A 248 2.47 -12.85 9.60
N VAL A 249 2.79 -12.63 8.32
CA VAL A 249 1.88 -12.06 7.30
C VAL A 249 0.69 -13.00 7.09
N LEU A 250 0.93 -14.29 6.83
CA LEU A 250 -0.18 -15.23 6.65
C LEU A 250 -1.04 -15.32 7.91
N PHE A 251 -0.41 -15.44 9.08
CA PHE A 251 -1.12 -15.46 10.35
C PHE A 251 -1.99 -14.21 10.52
N ALA A 252 -1.43 -13.01 10.29
CA ALA A 252 -2.14 -11.75 10.43
C ALA A 252 -3.37 -11.66 9.51
N ILE A 253 -3.25 -12.10 8.25
CA ILE A 253 -4.36 -12.12 7.29
C ILE A 253 -5.45 -13.10 7.76
N VAL A 254 -5.09 -14.33 8.09
CA VAL A 254 -6.05 -15.35 8.54
C VAL A 254 -6.72 -14.92 9.84
N PHE A 255 -5.96 -14.33 10.76
CA PHE A 255 -6.46 -13.82 12.03
C PHE A 255 -7.38 -12.62 11.84
N GLY A 256 -7.05 -11.67 10.96
CA GLY A 256 -7.95 -10.56 10.62
C GLY A 256 -9.27 -11.04 10.01
N VAL A 257 -9.23 -12.01 9.10
CA VAL A 257 -10.45 -12.65 8.55
C VAL A 257 -11.24 -13.39 9.65
N ALA A 258 -10.56 -14.02 10.61
CA ALA A 258 -11.23 -14.63 11.76
C ALA A 258 -11.92 -13.58 12.64
N LEU A 259 -11.24 -12.48 13.01
CA LEU A 259 -11.84 -11.38 13.77
C LEU A 259 -13.07 -10.82 13.07
N ARG A 260 -13.03 -10.67 11.75
CA ARG A 260 -14.21 -10.26 10.97
C ARG A 260 -15.38 -11.24 11.11
N LYS A 261 -15.11 -12.55 11.08
CA LYS A 261 -16.14 -13.59 11.25
C LYS A 261 -16.75 -13.62 12.64
N LEU A 262 -16.03 -13.18 13.67
CA LEU A 262 -16.58 -13.04 15.03
C LEU A 262 -17.62 -11.91 15.15
N GLY A 263 -17.68 -10.98 14.19
CA GLY A 263 -18.65 -9.89 14.21
C GLY A 263 -18.38 -8.92 15.36
N ALA A 264 -19.38 -8.71 16.22
CA ALA A 264 -19.29 -7.76 17.34
C ALA A 264 -18.18 -8.12 18.34
N ASP A 265 -17.96 -9.41 18.61
CA ASP A 265 -16.93 -9.87 19.55
C ASP A 265 -15.50 -9.58 19.02
N GLY A 266 -15.32 -9.50 17.71
CA GLY A 266 -14.04 -9.19 17.06
C GLY A 266 -13.76 -7.69 16.89
N GLU A 267 -14.74 -6.83 17.13
CA GLU A 267 -14.64 -5.38 16.87
C GLU A 267 -13.63 -4.71 17.82
N GLU A 268 -13.64 -5.07 19.10
CA GLU A 268 -12.73 -4.51 20.09
C GLU A 268 -11.26 -4.82 19.76
N LEU A 269 -10.97 -6.07 19.36
CA LEU A 269 -9.63 -6.46 18.92
C LEU A 269 -9.24 -5.76 17.62
N THR A 270 -10.16 -5.65 16.66
CA THR A 270 -9.90 -4.94 15.40
C THR A 270 -9.54 -3.47 15.66
N ARG A 271 -10.26 -2.82 16.58
CA ARG A 271 -10.01 -1.45 17.02
C ARG A 271 -8.67 -1.29 17.74
N PHE A 272 -8.30 -2.26 18.58
CA PHE A 272 -6.97 -2.32 19.19
C PHE A 272 -5.86 -2.32 18.13
N PHE A 273 -5.92 -3.24 17.16
CA PHE A 273 -4.91 -3.33 16.10
C PHE A 273 -4.85 -2.06 15.25
N SER A 274 -6.01 -1.45 14.96
CA SER A 274 -6.07 -0.20 14.19
C SER A 274 -5.40 0.95 14.95
N SER A 275 -5.71 1.09 16.23
CA SER A 275 -5.16 2.15 17.09
C SER A 275 -3.65 1.95 17.29
N PHE A 276 -3.20 0.70 17.41
CA PHE A 276 -1.79 0.35 17.53
C PHE A 276 -1.02 0.64 16.23
N ASN A 277 -1.63 0.37 15.07
CA ASN A 277 -1.09 0.74 13.76
C ASN A 277 -0.91 2.25 13.66
N GLU A 278 -1.94 3.05 14.01
CA GLU A 278 -1.86 4.52 14.02
C GLU A 278 -0.75 5.05 14.96
N ALA A 279 -0.63 4.48 16.17
CA ALA A 279 0.46 4.84 17.08
C ALA A 279 1.84 4.53 16.49
N THR A 280 1.97 3.40 15.79
CA THR A 280 3.22 3.00 15.11
C THR A 280 3.59 3.97 13.98
N MET A 281 2.60 4.53 13.28
CA MET A 281 2.79 5.55 12.24
C MET A 281 3.36 6.87 12.80
N VAL A 282 3.01 7.22 14.04
CA VAL A 282 3.60 8.39 14.72
C VAL A 282 5.10 8.15 14.97
N LEU A 283 5.49 6.94 15.38
CA LEU A 283 6.91 6.58 15.55
C LEU A 283 7.68 6.70 14.22
N ILE A 284 7.09 6.23 13.12
CA ILE A 284 7.68 6.37 11.78
C ILE A 284 7.90 7.84 11.44
N SER A 285 6.94 8.70 11.75
CA SER A 285 7.06 10.14 11.50
C SER A 285 8.26 10.75 12.23
N TRP A 286 8.56 10.31 13.45
CA TRP A 286 9.77 10.74 14.17
C TRP A 286 11.06 10.21 13.54
N ILE A 287 11.06 8.94 13.12
CA ILE A 287 12.20 8.32 12.43
C ILE A 287 12.48 9.03 11.11
N MET A 288 11.45 9.46 10.36
CA MET A 288 11.60 10.20 9.11
C MET A 288 12.34 11.53 9.27
N TRP A 289 12.31 12.16 10.45
CA TRP A 289 13.15 13.33 10.73
C TRP A 289 14.63 12.99 10.93
N TYR A 290 14.94 11.76 11.34
CA TYR A 290 16.31 11.26 11.46
C TYR A 290 16.88 10.76 10.13
N VAL A 291 16.02 10.33 9.20
CA VAL A 291 16.41 9.77 7.89
C VAL A 291 17.47 10.60 7.14
N PRO A 292 17.38 11.94 7.02
CA PRO A 292 18.41 12.71 6.31
C PRO A 292 19.82 12.54 6.89
N VAL A 293 19.93 12.47 8.22
CA VAL A 293 21.20 12.25 8.92
C VAL A 293 21.67 10.82 8.71
N GLY A 294 20.79 9.83 8.94
CA GLY A 294 21.13 8.42 8.80
C GLY A 294 21.59 8.06 7.37
N ILE A 295 20.88 8.54 6.35
CA ILE A 295 21.25 8.31 4.94
C ILE A 295 22.61 8.92 4.60
N THR A 296 22.91 10.14 5.08
CA THR A 296 24.21 10.79 4.84
C THR A 296 25.38 9.87 5.24
N PHE A 297 25.32 9.32 6.46
CA PHE A 297 26.38 8.45 6.99
C PHE A 297 26.34 7.03 6.44
N LEU A 298 25.14 6.50 6.12
CA LEU A 298 24.99 5.19 5.49
C LEU A 298 25.63 5.17 4.09
N VAL A 299 25.34 6.18 3.29
CA VAL A 299 25.90 6.36 1.94
C VAL A 299 27.41 6.59 2.01
N ALA A 300 27.86 7.46 2.91
CA ALA A 300 29.28 7.74 3.09
C ALA A 300 30.08 6.48 3.49
N GLY A 301 29.57 5.71 4.46
CA GLY A 301 30.18 4.46 4.91
C GLY A 301 30.28 3.43 3.78
N LYS A 302 29.20 3.22 3.03
CA LYS A 302 29.19 2.25 1.92
C LYS A 302 30.14 2.62 0.78
N ILE A 303 30.21 3.90 0.41
CA ILE A 303 31.16 4.37 -0.61
C ILE A 303 32.61 4.23 -0.13
N ALA A 304 32.87 4.40 1.17
CA ALA A 304 34.20 4.26 1.75
C ALA A 304 34.68 2.79 1.84
N GLU A 305 33.76 1.82 1.99
CA GLU A 305 34.10 0.38 2.04
C GLU A 305 34.46 -0.20 0.67
N MET A 306 33.95 0.39 -0.43
CA MET A 306 34.07 -0.21 -1.76
C MET A 306 35.30 0.24 -2.54
N GLU A 307 36.03 -0.74 -3.07
CA GLU A 307 37.24 -0.53 -3.86
C GLU A 307 36.96 0.12 -5.22
N ASP A 308 35.74 -0.01 -5.78
CA ASP A 308 35.41 0.53 -7.11
C ASP A 308 34.08 1.33 -7.13
N ALA A 309 34.15 2.61 -6.76
CA ALA A 309 32.98 3.48 -6.60
C ALA A 309 32.25 3.76 -7.91
N VAL A 310 32.97 3.81 -9.04
CA VAL A 310 32.38 4.10 -10.35
C VAL A 310 31.46 2.96 -10.80
N LEU A 311 31.85 1.72 -10.52
CA LEU A 311 31.09 0.53 -10.88
C LEU A 311 29.82 0.41 -10.04
N LEU A 312 29.91 0.66 -8.73
CA LEU A 312 28.72 0.73 -7.85
C LEU A 312 27.74 1.79 -8.34
N VAL A 313 28.20 3.02 -8.57
CA VAL A 313 27.32 4.12 -9.01
C VAL A 313 26.65 3.77 -10.34
N THR A 314 27.37 3.09 -11.24
CA THR A 314 26.81 2.61 -12.51
C THR A 314 25.74 1.56 -12.28
N SER A 315 25.97 0.58 -11.40
CA SER A 315 25.00 -0.47 -11.08
C SER A 315 23.77 0.03 -10.34
N LEU A 316 23.95 0.95 -9.38
CA LEU A 316 22.85 1.66 -8.73
C LEU A 316 22.07 2.52 -9.72
N GLY A 317 22.75 3.15 -10.68
CA GLY A 317 22.13 3.88 -11.78
C GLY A 317 21.27 2.97 -12.67
N LYS A 318 21.79 1.79 -13.05
CA LYS A 318 21.02 0.77 -13.79
C LYS A 318 19.82 0.28 -12.98
N TYR A 319 19.97 0.11 -11.67
CA TYR A 319 18.88 -0.29 -10.77
C TYR A 319 17.76 0.77 -10.71
N ILE A 320 18.11 2.05 -10.53
CA ILE A 320 17.15 3.17 -10.55
C ILE A 320 16.45 3.20 -11.91
N PHE A 321 17.22 3.09 -13.00
CA PHE A 321 16.69 3.07 -14.35
C PHE A 321 15.70 1.91 -14.56
N ALA A 322 16.06 0.68 -14.17
CA ALA A 322 15.19 -0.50 -14.29
C ALA A 322 13.89 -0.34 -13.50
N SER A 323 13.98 0.20 -12.26
CA SER A 323 12.82 0.42 -11.41
C SER A 323 11.87 1.46 -11.99
N ILE A 324 12.39 2.65 -12.36
CA ILE A 324 11.59 3.73 -12.97
C ILE A 324 11.03 3.28 -14.31
N LEU A 325 11.79 2.56 -15.13
CA LEU A 325 11.30 2.01 -16.39
C LEU A 325 10.14 1.04 -16.16
N GLY A 326 10.23 0.18 -15.14
CA GLY A 326 9.14 -0.70 -14.73
C GLY A 326 7.89 0.07 -14.31
N HIS A 327 8.04 1.12 -13.49
CA HIS A 327 6.93 2.00 -13.12
C HIS A 327 6.29 2.68 -14.32
N VAL A 328 7.09 3.19 -15.27
CA VAL A 328 6.59 3.83 -16.49
C VAL A 328 5.89 2.82 -17.42
N ILE A 329 6.42 1.61 -17.57
CA ILE A 329 5.77 0.56 -18.38
C ILE A 329 4.44 0.15 -17.74
N HIS A 330 4.43 -0.11 -16.43
CA HIS A 330 3.23 -0.56 -15.74
C HIS A 330 2.16 0.54 -15.66
N GLY A 331 2.52 1.72 -15.13
CA GLY A 331 1.61 2.86 -14.98
C GLY A 331 1.24 3.53 -16.31
N GLY A 332 2.19 3.66 -17.24
CA GLY A 332 1.96 4.35 -18.52
C GLY A 332 1.36 3.49 -19.62
N VAL A 333 1.51 2.15 -19.56
CA VAL A 333 1.06 1.24 -20.63
C VAL A 333 0.10 0.18 -20.11
N VAL A 334 0.51 -0.60 -19.11
CA VAL A 334 -0.24 -1.79 -18.67
C VAL A 334 -1.56 -1.41 -18.00
N LEU A 335 -1.54 -0.54 -16.98
CA LEU A 335 -2.74 -0.10 -16.29
C LEU A 335 -3.72 0.65 -17.24
N PRO A 336 -3.26 1.59 -18.10
CA PRO A 336 -4.10 2.20 -19.12
C PRO A 336 -4.68 1.20 -20.12
N LEU A 337 -3.92 0.19 -20.53
CA LEU A 337 -4.40 -0.88 -21.42
C LEU A 337 -5.50 -1.71 -20.73
N ILE A 338 -5.30 -2.09 -19.47
CA ILE A 338 -6.33 -2.77 -18.67
C ILE A 338 -7.58 -1.89 -18.59
N TYR A 339 -7.45 -0.61 -18.27
CA TYR A 339 -8.57 0.33 -18.24
C TYR A 339 -9.30 0.41 -19.59
N LEU A 340 -8.55 0.51 -20.70
CA LEU A 340 -9.11 0.57 -22.06
C LEU A 340 -9.85 -0.72 -22.43
N THR A 341 -9.34 -1.90 -22.06
CA THR A 341 -10.00 -3.17 -22.39
C THR A 341 -11.36 -3.33 -21.71
N PHE A 342 -11.48 -2.95 -20.43
CA PHE A 342 -12.73 -3.06 -19.68
C PHE A 342 -13.71 -1.90 -19.93
N THR A 343 -13.22 -0.66 -19.98
CA THR A 343 -14.09 0.51 -20.11
C THR A 343 -14.37 0.91 -21.55
N ARG A 344 -13.46 0.59 -22.47
CA ARG A 344 -13.41 1.12 -23.85
C ARG A 344 -13.45 2.64 -23.94
N LYS A 345 -12.98 3.32 -22.89
CA LYS A 345 -12.82 4.78 -22.83
C LYS A 345 -11.33 5.13 -22.81
N ASN A 346 -11.00 6.36 -23.19
CA ASN A 346 -9.62 6.83 -23.20
C ASN A 346 -9.07 6.97 -21.75
N PRO A 347 -8.08 6.17 -21.33
CA PRO A 347 -7.52 6.22 -19.97
C PRO A 347 -6.80 7.53 -19.68
N PHE A 348 -6.14 8.16 -20.66
CA PHE A 348 -5.38 9.39 -20.43
C PHE A 348 -6.27 10.59 -20.09
N SER A 349 -7.52 10.58 -20.58
CA SER A 349 -8.51 11.58 -20.16
C SER A 349 -8.85 11.42 -18.67
N PHE A 350 -8.97 10.18 -18.19
CA PHE A 350 -9.18 9.87 -16.78
C PHE A 350 -7.98 10.27 -15.92
N LEU A 351 -6.75 9.94 -16.35
CA LEU A 351 -5.52 10.28 -15.64
C LEU A 351 -5.29 11.80 -15.55
N SER A 352 -5.69 12.56 -16.58
CA SER A 352 -5.57 14.03 -16.58
C SER A 352 -6.35 14.71 -15.45
N GLY A 353 -7.47 14.11 -15.00
CA GLY A 353 -8.24 14.57 -13.84
C GLY A 353 -7.55 14.33 -12.49
N LEU A 354 -6.44 13.59 -12.45
CA LEU A 354 -5.74 13.13 -11.24
C LEU A 354 -4.34 13.72 -11.05
N ILE A 355 -3.98 14.76 -11.82
CA ILE A 355 -2.65 15.40 -11.74
C ILE A 355 -2.34 15.92 -10.33
N ALA A 356 -3.34 16.49 -9.63
CA ALA A 356 -3.16 17.02 -8.28
C ALA A 356 -2.82 15.94 -7.23
N PRO A 357 -3.57 14.83 -7.11
CA PRO A 357 -3.20 13.73 -6.21
C PRO A 357 -1.89 13.05 -6.62
N PHE A 358 -1.57 12.90 -7.92
CA PHE A 358 -0.27 12.35 -8.35
C PHE A 358 0.91 13.25 -7.94
N THR A 359 0.76 14.57 -8.08
CA THR A 359 1.78 15.53 -7.62
C THR A 359 1.95 15.43 -6.10
N THR A 360 0.84 15.25 -5.37
CA THR A 360 0.88 15.06 -3.92
C THR A 360 1.58 13.74 -3.56
N ALA A 361 1.26 12.64 -4.23
CA ALA A 361 1.86 11.33 -4.00
C ALA A 361 3.37 11.33 -4.24
N PHE A 362 3.80 11.98 -5.33
CA PHE A 362 5.21 12.18 -5.64
C PHE A 362 5.93 13.04 -4.58
N ALA A 363 5.24 14.03 -4.01
CA ALA A 363 5.82 14.91 -3.00
C ALA A 363 5.89 14.26 -1.61
N THR A 364 4.86 13.50 -1.21
CA THR A 364 4.72 12.92 0.12
C THR A 364 5.33 11.53 0.27
N CYS A 365 5.52 10.79 -0.84
CA CYS A 365 5.90 9.37 -0.85
C CYS A 365 4.94 8.50 0.00
N SER A 366 3.67 8.85 0.09
CA SER A 366 2.69 8.11 0.90
C SER A 366 1.34 8.04 0.21
N SER A 367 0.92 6.80 -0.10
CA SER A 367 -0.41 6.52 -0.68
C SER A 367 -1.53 6.95 0.28
N SER A 368 -1.39 6.63 1.57
CA SER A 368 -2.39 6.97 2.59
C SER A 368 -2.55 8.48 2.78
N ALA A 369 -1.47 9.26 2.67
CA ALA A 369 -1.53 10.73 2.78
C ALA A 369 -2.27 11.38 1.60
N THR A 370 -2.37 10.70 0.45
CA THR A 370 -2.99 11.25 -0.76
C THR A 370 -4.48 10.94 -0.87
N LEU A 371 -4.97 9.98 -0.07
CA LEU A 371 -6.31 9.43 -0.13
C LEU A 371 -7.42 10.51 -0.14
N PRO A 372 -7.41 11.57 0.71
CA PRO A 372 -8.45 12.59 0.67
C PRO A 372 -8.48 13.40 -0.64
N SER A 373 -7.29 13.74 -1.17
CA SER A 373 -7.18 14.45 -2.45
C SER A 373 -7.58 13.57 -3.62
N MET A 374 -7.25 12.28 -3.56
CA MET A 374 -7.60 11.29 -4.57
C MET A 374 -9.11 11.08 -4.63
N MET A 375 -9.76 10.85 -3.49
CA MET A 375 -11.21 10.68 -3.41
C MET A 375 -11.96 11.88 -3.99
N LYS A 376 -11.53 13.10 -3.67
CA LYS A 376 -12.14 14.31 -4.21
C LYS A 376 -12.02 14.39 -5.74
N CYS A 377 -10.83 14.17 -6.29
CA CYS A 377 -10.62 14.28 -7.74
C CYS A 377 -11.35 13.16 -8.51
N VAL A 378 -11.38 11.94 -7.97
CA VAL A 378 -12.11 10.82 -8.56
C VAL A 378 -13.63 11.05 -8.57
N GLU A 379 -14.18 11.64 -7.50
CA GLU A 379 -15.62 11.97 -7.39
C GLU A 379 -16.00 13.19 -8.26
N GLU A 380 -15.21 14.27 -8.23
CA GLU A 380 -15.56 15.56 -8.85
C GLU A 380 -15.10 15.67 -10.32
N ASN A 381 -13.85 15.30 -10.62
CA ASN A 381 -13.29 15.47 -11.97
C ASN A 381 -13.67 14.30 -12.88
N ASN A 382 -13.69 13.08 -12.33
CA ASN A 382 -13.89 11.85 -13.12
C ASN A 382 -15.30 11.28 -12.99
N GLY A 383 -16.14 11.82 -12.09
CA GLY A 383 -17.55 11.46 -11.97
C GLY A 383 -17.83 10.04 -11.43
N VAL A 384 -16.88 9.43 -10.71
CA VAL A 384 -17.06 8.09 -10.14
C VAL A 384 -18.05 8.13 -8.98
N ASP A 385 -18.93 7.13 -8.89
CA ASP A 385 -19.92 7.01 -7.80
C ASP A 385 -19.23 6.99 -6.42
N LYS A 386 -19.70 7.86 -5.51
CA LYS A 386 -19.13 8.02 -4.16
C LYS A 386 -19.10 6.72 -3.36
N ARG A 387 -20.05 5.81 -3.57
CA ARG A 387 -20.08 4.51 -2.89
C ARG A 387 -18.93 3.62 -3.34
N ILE A 388 -18.51 3.75 -4.58
CA ILE A 388 -17.41 2.96 -5.17
C ILE A 388 -16.06 3.58 -4.76
N SER A 389 -15.90 4.90 -4.92
CA SER A 389 -14.64 5.60 -4.56
C SER A 389 -14.31 5.48 -3.07
N ARG A 390 -15.29 5.69 -2.18
CA ARG A 390 -15.11 5.64 -0.72
C ARG A 390 -14.90 4.23 -0.19
N PHE A 391 -15.21 3.23 -0.99
CA PHE A 391 -15.01 1.84 -0.65
C PHE A 391 -13.65 1.34 -1.13
N ILE A 392 -13.33 1.55 -2.42
CA ILE A 392 -12.14 0.98 -3.04
C ILE A 392 -10.87 1.73 -2.68
N LEU A 393 -10.87 3.07 -2.75
CA LEU A 393 -9.63 3.84 -2.62
C LEU A 393 -8.95 3.65 -1.26
N PRO A 394 -9.67 3.62 -0.11
CA PRO A 394 -9.04 3.34 1.18
C PRO A 394 -8.47 1.92 1.28
N ILE A 395 -9.13 0.93 0.67
CA ILE A 395 -8.66 -0.46 0.62
C ILE A 395 -7.45 -0.59 -0.31
N GLY A 396 -7.47 0.08 -1.46
CA GLY A 396 -6.38 0.08 -2.44
C GLY A 396 -5.10 0.67 -1.86
N ALA A 397 -5.21 1.75 -1.09
CA ALA A 397 -4.06 2.42 -0.47
C ALA A 397 -3.25 1.53 0.49
N THR A 398 -3.80 0.38 0.92
CA THR A 398 -3.10 -0.63 1.72
C THR A 398 -2.85 -1.92 0.96
N VAL A 399 -3.81 -2.41 0.17
CA VAL A 399 -3.75 -3.73 -0.47
C VAL A 399 -3.04 -3.68 -1.83
N ASN A 400 -3.27 -2.63 -2.61
CA ASN A 400 -2.87 -2.58 -4.01
C ASN A 400 -1.60 -1.73 -4.20
N MET A 401 -0.45 -2.39 -4.10
CA MET A 401 0.85 -1.73 -4.20
C MET A 401 1.71 -2.25 -5.35
N ASP A 402 1.24 -2.03 -6.58
CA ASP A 402 1.92 -2.42 -7.82
C ASP A 402 3.35 -1.87 -7.94
N GLY A 403 3.54 -0.60 -7.61
CA GLY A 403 4.84 0.05 -7.64
C GLY A 403 5.82 -0.57 -6.64
N ALA A 404 5.31 -0.96 -5.46
CA ALA A 404 6.12 -1.63 -4.43
C ALA A 404 6.53 -3.02 -4.89
N ALA A 405 5.62 -3.77 -5.53
CA ALA A 405 5.90 -5.08 -6.10
C ALA A 405 6.98 -5.04 -7.20
N ILE A 406 6.89 -4.08 -8.14
CA ILE A 406 7.94 -3.86 -9.17
C ILE A 406 9.28 -3.57 -8.50
N PHE A 407 9.29 -2.62 -7.57
CA PHE A 407 10.48 -2.19 -6.86
C PHE A 407 11.14 -3.36 -6.09
N GLN A 408 10.34 -4.12 -5.36
CA GLN A 408 10.78 -5.29 -4.59
C GLN A 408 11.38 -6.38 -5.47
N CYS A 409 10.73 -6.70 -6.60
CA CYS A 409 11.23 -7.70 -7.54
C CYS A 409 12.55 -7.26 -8.19
N VAL A 410 12.65 -6.00 -8.65
CA VAL A 410 13.88 -5.47 -9.24
C VAL A 410 15.01 -5.46 -8.21
N ALA A 411 14.71 -5.09 -6.97
CA ALA A 411 15.64 -5.10 -5.86
C ALA A 411 16.18 -6.50 -5.52
N ALA A 412 15.29 -7.49 -5.37
CA ALA A 412 15.69 -8.85 -5.03
C ALA A 412 16.62 -9.44 -6.11
N VAL A 413 16.30 -9.23 -7.38
CA VAL A 413 17.15 -9.68 -8.50
C VAL A 413 18.47 -8.90 -8.54
N PHE A 414 18.45 -7.59 -8.26
CA PHE A 414 19.67 -6.77 -8.18
C PHE A 414 20.63 -7.29 -7.09
N ILE A 415 20.14 -7.58 -5.88
CA ILE A 415 20.98 -8.11 -4.78
C ILE A 415 21.50 -9.51 -5.11
N ALA A 416 20.70 -10.36 -5.73
CA ALA A 416 21.15 -11.67 -6.19
C ALA A 416 22.32 -11.54 -7.19
N GLN A 417 22.19 -10.64 -8.17
CA GLN A 417 23.24 -10.35 -9.15
C GLN A 417 24.48 -9.74 -8.50
N LEU A 418 24.31 -8.83 -7.54
CA LEU A 418 25.39 -8.18 -6.82
C LEU A 418 26.22 -9.19 -5.99
N ASN A 419 25.57 -10.21 -5.45
CA ASN A 419 26.23 -11.31 -4.73
C ASN A 419 26.70 -12.45 -5.64
N ASN A 420 26.61 -12.30 -6.97
CA ASN A 420 26.91 -13.35 -7.94
C ASN A 420 26.13 -14.67 -7.71
N VAL A 421 24.94 -14.58 -7.10
CA VAL A 421 24.04 -15.72 -6.88
C VAL A 421 23.14 -15.88 -8.09
N GLN A 422 23.22 -17.04 -8.74
CA GLN A 422 22.29 -17.40 -9.81
C GLN A 422 20.96 -17.84 -9.21
N LEU A 423 19.89 -17.12 -9.55
CA LEU A 423 18.53 -17.46 -9.13
C LEU A 423 17.99 -18.63 -9.95
N ASP A 424 17.57 -19.69 -9.25
CA ASP A 424 16.85 -20.81 -9.85
C ASP A 424 15.38 -20.45 -10.15
N ALA A 425 14.72 -21.22 -11.02
CA ALA A 425 13.31 -21.08 -11.33
C ALA A 425 12.43 -21.11 -10.06
N GLY A 426 12.78 -21.94 -9.08
CA GLY A 426 12.08 -21.97 -7.79
C GLY A 426 12.21 -20.67 -7.00
N GLN A 427 13.42 -20.09 -6.96
CA GLN A 427 13.66 -18.81 -6.28
C GLN A 427 12.95 -17.65 -6.98
N ILE A 428 12.91 -17.65 -8.32
CA ILE A 428 12.16 -16.65 -9.10
C ILE A 428 10.66 -16.72 -8.78
N PHE A 429 10.10 -17.92 -8.72
CA PHE A 429 8.70 -18.10 -8.33
C PHE A 429 8.45 -17.64 -6.89
N THR A 430 9.35 -17.96 -5.96
CA THR A 430 9.28 -17.47 -4.58
C THR A 430 9.31 -15.95 -4.53
N ILE A 431 10.21 -15.28 -5.27
CA ILE A 431 10.25 -13.80 -5.36
C ILE A 431 8.92 -13.25 -5.87
N LEU A 432 8.35 -13.84 -6.92
CA LEU A 432 7.09 -13.38 -7.51
C LEU A 432 5.93 -13.42 -6.49
N VAL A 433 5.77 -14.56 -5.81
CA VAL A 433 4.67 -14.76 -4.84
C VAL A 433 4.90 -13.95 -3.57
N THR A 434 6.12 -13.95 -3.04
CA THR A 434 6.45 -13.20 -1.81
C THR A 434 6.37 -11.70 -2.02
N ALA A 435 6.80 -11.16 -3.17
CA ALA A 435 6.61 -9.74 -3.50
C ALA A 435 5.12 -9.37 -3.59
N THR A 436 4.31 -10.17 -4.27
CA THR A 436 2.86 -9.95 -4.38
C THR A 436 2.16 -10.02 -3.01
N ALA A 437 2.54 -10.96 -2.15
CA ALA A 437 1.99 -11.05 -0.80
C ALA A 437 2.48 -9.91 0.10
N SER A 438 3.75 -9.54 -0.04
CA SER A 438 4.38 -8.50 0.76
C SER A 438 3.90 -7.10 0.39
N SER A 439 3.51 -6.85 -0.86
CA SER A 439 2.97 -5.58 -1.30
C SER A 439 1.59 -5.30 -0.70
N VAL A 440 0.78 -6.33 -0.42
CA VAL A 440 -0.50 -6.21 0.32
C VAL A 440 -0.28 -5.83 1.79
N GLY A 441 0.86 -6.24 2.36
CA GLY A 441 1.23 -5.93 3.75
C GLY A 441 2.05 -4.67 3.92
N ALA A 442 2.49 -4.04 2.83
CA ALA A 442 3.18 -2.77 2.89
C ALA A 442 2.16 -1.68 3.29
N ALA A 443 2.42 -0.96 4.38
CA ALA A 443 1.62 0.21 4.70
C ALA A 443 1.96 1.32 3.68
N GLY A 444 0.99 2.20 3.38
CA GLY A 444 1.14 3.32 2.43
C GLY A 444 2.04 4.44 2.96
N ILE A 445 3.21 4.09 3.49
CA ILE A 445 4.19 4.95 4.15
C ILE A 445 5.45 5.12 3.32
N PRO A 446 6.17 6.23 3.51
CA PRO A 446 7.48 6.42 2.89
C PRO A 446 8.46 5.32 3.30
N ALA A 447 9.28 4.86 2.36
CA ALA A 447 10.29 3.81 2.54
C ALA A 447 9.75 2.45 3.04
N GLY A 448 8.42 2.22 3.01
CA GLY A 448 7.81 0.94 3.39
C GLY A 448 8.21 -0.22 2.48
N GLY A 449 8.55 0.07 1.22
CA GLY A 449 9.00 -0.91 0.24
C GLY A 449 10.34 -1.56 0.60
N ILE A 450 11.26 -0.83 1.23
CA ILE A 450 12.59 -1.36 1.59
C ILE A 450 12.48 -2.40 2.69
N ILE A 451 11.68 -2.08 3.70
CA ILE A 451 11.41 -2.93 4.85
C ILE A 451 10.92 -4.32 4.40
N THR A 452 10.09 -4.32 3.37
CA THR A 452 9.46 -5.52 2.82
C THR A 452 10.37 -6.32 1.88
N ILE A 453 11.41 -5.71 1.31
CA ILE A 453 12.44 -6.44 0.55
C ILE A 453 13.18 -7.45 1.42
N ALA A 454 13.42 -7.15 2.70
CA ALA A 454 14.12 -8.06 3.60
C ALA A 454 13.41 -9.43 3.70
N ILE A 455 12.07 -9.41 3.70
CA ILE A 455 11.20 -10.60 3.68
C ILE A 455 11.52 -11.49 2.48
N ILE A 456 11.65 -10.86 1.31
CA ILE A 456 11.86 -11.56 0.04
C ILE A 456 13.26 -12.16 0.01
N LEU A 457 14.27 -11.40 0.45
CA LEU A 457 15.66 -11.86 0.51
C LEU A 457 15.82 -13.04 1.47
N GLU A 458 15.22 -12.96 2.66
CA GLU A 458 15.23 -14.06 3.64
C GLU A 458 14.52 -15.30 3.08
N ALA A 459 13.39 -15.12 2.37
CA ALA A 459 12.65 -16.23 1.77
C ALA A 459 13.46 -17.00 0.69
N ILE A 460 14.41 -16.34 0.03
CA ILE A 460 15.30 -16.97 -0.96
C ILE A 460 16.72 -17.25 -0.42
N GLY A 461 16.99 -16.92 0.84
CA GLY A 461 18.27 -17.17 1.51
C GLY A 461 19.40 -16.21 1.11
N LEU A 462 19.09 -14.97 0.72
CA LEU A 462 20.09 -13.94 0.41
C LEU A 462 20.39 -13.05 1.61
N PRO A 463 21.64 -12.55 1.74
CA PRO A 463 22.04 -11.67 2.83
C PRO A 463 21.31 -10.32 2.75
N THR A 464 20.90 -9.80 3.91
CA THR A 464 20.16 -8.53 4.04
C THR A 464 21.05 -7.32 4.29
N GLU A 465 22.38 -7.49 4.29
CA GLU A 465 23.34 -6.40 4.51
C GLU A 465 23.38 -5.39 3.34
N ASP A 466 23.10 -5.85 2.13
CA ASP A 466 23.09 -5.04 0.91
C ASP A 466 21.83 -4.15 0.76
N LEU A 467 20.82 -4.32 1.62
CA LEU A 467 19.65 -3.41 1.69
C LEU A 467 20.07 -1.96 1.97
N SER A 468 21.19 -1.78 2.66
CA SER A 468 21.78 -0.46 2.93
C SER A 468 22.10 0.32 1.66
N LEU A 469 22.50 -0.36 0.57
CA LEU A 469 22.78 0.26 -0.72
C LEU A 469 21.51 0.77 -1.40
N MET A 470 20.38 0.11 -1.17
CA MET A 470 19.09 0.54 -1.72
C MET A 470 18.53 1.75 -1.00
N LEU A 471 18.68 1.82 0.33
CA LEU A 471 18.26 2.98 1.12
C LEU A 471 18.84 4.31 0.64
N ALA A 472 20.06 4.27 0.10
CA ALA A 472 20.72 5.42 -0.49
C ALA A 472 19.97 6.02 -1.69
N VAL A 473 19.35 5.14 -2.49
CA VAL A 473 18.72 5.47 -3.77
C VAL A 473 17.20 5.43 -3.70
N ASP A 474 16.64 4.81 -2.67
CA ASP A 474 15.20 4.60 -2.54
C ASP A 474 14.41 5.89 -2.57
N TRP A 475 14.97 7.00 -2.07
CA TRP A 475 14.27 8.28 -2.10
C TRP A 475 13.74 8.62 -3.50
N ILE A 476 14.48 8.40 -4.59
CA ILE A 476 13.95 8.72 -5.93
C ILE A 476 12.91 7.69 -6.40
N VAL A 477 13.14 6.41 -6.09
CA VAL A 477 12.33 5.30 -6.59
C VAL A 477 11.01 5.19 -5.83
N ASP A 478 10.99 5.44 -4.52
CA ASP A 478 9.80 5.41 -3.67
C ASP A 478 8.74 6.44 -4.10
N ARG A 479 9.18 7.56 -4.70
CA ARG A 479 8.29 8.58 -5.28
C ARG A 479 7.50 8.04 -6.46
N THR A 480 8.18 7.40 -7.41
CA THR A 480 7.52 6.81 -8.59
C THR A 480 6.72 5.57 -8.20
N THR A 481 7.19 4.79 -7.21
CA THR A 481 6.43 3.70 -6.58
C THR A 481 5.08 4.19 -6.05
N THR A 482 5.09 5.26 -5.25
CA THR A 482 3.86 5.79 -4.65
C THR A 482 2.87 6.26 -5.72
N VAL A 483 3.35 6.92 -6.78
CA VAL A 483 2.50 7.39 -7.90
C VAL A 483 1.81 6.22 -8.59
N VAL A 484 2.53 5.14 -8.89
CA VAL A 484 1.95 3.96 -9.55
C VAL A 484 0.94 3.24 -8.64
N ASN A 485 1.20 3.17 -7.33
CA ASN A 485 0.26 2.59 -6.37
C ASN A 485 -1.09 3.33 -6.39
N VAL A 486 -1.06 4.66 -6.25
CA VAL A 486 -2.29 5.46 -6.24
C VAL A 486 -2.97 5.49 -7.61
N GLU A 487 -2.21 5.41 -8.70
CA GLU A 487 -2.74 5.29 -10.06
C GLU A 487 -3.55 4.00 -10.24
N GLY A 488 -3.00 2.86 -9.78
CA GLY A 488 -3.68 1.57 -9.80
C GLY A 488 -5.03 1.59 -9.08
N ASP A 489 -5.09 2.27 -7.93
CA ASP A 489 -6.31 2.42 -7.12
C ASP A 489 -7.39 3.24 -7.85
N ALA A 490 -6.99 4.37 -8.44
CA ALA A 490 -7.92 5.25 -9.14
C ALA A 490 -8.47 4.62 -10.42
N LEU A 491 -7.61 3.95 -11.20
CA LEU A 491 -8.05 3.21 -12.38
C LEU A 491 -8.95 2.03 -11.99
N GLY A 492 -8.63 1.33 -10.90
CA GLY A 492 -9.49 0.29 -10.33
C GLY A 492 -10.89 0.82 -9.99
N ALA A 493 -10.98 1.98 -9.32
CA ALA A 493 -12.25 2.63 -9.01
C ALA A 493 -13.04 3.00 -10.28
N GLY A 494 -12.36 3.51 -11.32
CA GLY A 494 -12.99 3.82 -12.61
C GLY A 494 -13.49 2.59 -13.37
N ILE A 495 -12.74 1.49 -13.37
CA ILE A 495 -13.14 0.22 -13.99
C ILE A 495 -14.37 -0.34 -13.27
N LEU A 496 -14.35 -0.37 -11.94
CA LEU A 496 -15.45 -0.91 -11.16
C LEU A 496 -16.73 -0.09 -11.31
N HIS A 497 -16.60 1.23 -11.41
CA HIS A 497 -17.71 2.12 -11.72
C HIS A 497 -18.39 1.76 -13.05
N HIS A 498 -17.61 1.56 -14.10
CA HIS A 498 -18.13 1.19 -15.42
C HIS A 498 -18.79 -0.19 -15.44
N ILE A 499 -18.19 -1.17 -14.75
CA ILE A 499 -18.76 -2.52 -14.63
C ILE A 499 -20.11 -2.46 -13.88
N ASN A 500 -20.16 -1.72 -12.78
CA ASN A 500 -21.39 -1.55 -12.00
C ASN A 500 -22.49 -0.85 -12.81
N GLN A 501 -22.13 0.21 -13.55
CA GLN A 501 -23.10 0.94 -14.37
C GLN A 501 -23.73 0.05 -15.45
N LYS A 502 -22.91 -0.71 -16.19
CA LYS A 502 -23.40 -1.67 -17.20
C LYS A 502 -24.33 -2.72 -16.63
N GLU A 503 -24.04 -3.21 -15.42
CA GLU A 503 -24.90 -4.18 -14.77
C GLU A 503 -26.24 -3.58 -14.34
N MET A 504 -26.24 -2.35 -13.81
CA MET A 504 -27.48 -1.66 -13.45
C MET A 504 -28.35 -1.39 -14.68
N GLU A 505 -27.72 -1.01 -15.81
CA GLU A 505 -28.39 -0.84 -17.11
C GLU A 505 -29.01 -2.16 -17.60
N ARG A 506 -28.24 -3.25 -17.55
CA ARG A 506 -28.72 -4.59 -17.95
C ARG A 506 -29.89 -5.06 -17.07
N ARG A 507 -29.77 -4.95 -15.74
CA ARG A 507 -30.86 -5.33 -14.82
C ARG A 507 -32.09 -4.46 -15.01
N GLY A 508 -31.90 -3.18 -15.30
CA GLY A 508 -32.98 -2.25 -15.65
C GLY A 508 -33.71 -2.68 -16.93
N ALA A 509 -32.97 -3.11 -17.96
CA ALA A 509 -33.54 -3.64 -19.20
C ALA A 509 -34.32 -4.94 -18.96
N GLU A 510 -33.76 -5.90 -18.23
CA GLU A 510 -34.43 -7.16 -17.87
C GLU A 510 -35.72 -6.90 -17.08
N LEU A 511 -35.71 -5.95 -16.12
CA LEU A 511 -36.90 -5.54 -15.38
C LEU A 511 -37.94 -4.82 -16.26
N ALA A 512 -37.50 -4.04 -17.24
CA ALA A 512 -38.39 -3.39 -18.19
C ALA A 512 -39.07 -4.41 -19.11
N GLU A 513 -38.33 -5.38 -19.63
CA GLU A 513 -38.86 -6.49 -20.43
C GLU A 513 -39.84 -7.34 -19.62
N ALA A 514 -39.49 -7.74 -18.39
CA ALA A 514 -40.38 -8.51 -17.52
C ALA A 514 -41.67 -7.75 -17.16
N ARG A 515 -41.61 -6.41 -17.02
CA ARG A 515 -42.80 -5.58 -16.83
C ARG A 515 -43.67 -5.50 -18.07
N VAL A 516 -43.08 -5.46 -19.27
CA VAL A 516 -43.82 -5.49 -20.54
C VAL A 516 -44.50 -6.84 -20.74
N GLU A 517 -43.80 -7.94 -20.44
CA GLU A 517 -44.35 -9.30 -20.53
C GLU A 517 -45.47 -9.52 -19.50
N ALA A 518 -45.28 -9.10 -18.25
CA ALA A 518 -46.33 -9.14 -17.23
C ALA A 518 -47.54 -8.25 -17.56
N ALA A 519 -47.34 -7.14 -18.28
CA ALA A 519 -48.43 -6.29 -18.76
C ALA A 519 -49.15 -6.88 -19.98
N ALA A 520 -48.45 -7.65 -20.82
CA ALA A 520 -49.03 -8.38 -21.95
C ALA A 520 -49.83 -9.62 -21.50
N ASP A 521 -49.37 -10.30 -20.45
CA ASP A 521 -50.05 -11.46 -19.83
C ASP A 521 -51.11 -11.06 -18.80
N ALA A 522 -51.26 -9.76 -18.50
CA ALA A 522 -52.36 -9.29 -17.67
C ALA A 522 -53.69 -9.65 -18.37
N PRO A 523 -54.59 -10.43 -17.74
CA PRO A 523 -55.83 -10.84 -18.37
C PRO A 523 -56.59 -9.58 -18.76
N ALA A 524 -56.90 -9.46 -20.06
CA ALA A 524 -57.72 -8.40 -20.60
C ALA A 524 -58.96 -8.29 -19.72
N LYS A 525 -58.97 -7.28 -18.84
CA LYS A 525 -60.11 -6.95 -18.00
C LYS A 525 -61.15 -6.37 -18.96
N LYS A 526 -61.85 -7.26 -19.67
CA LYS A 526 -63.05 -6.94 -20.43
C LYS A 526 -63.90 -6.15 -19.45
N THR A 527 -64.10 -4.89 -19.80
CA THR A 527 -65.05 -4.02 -19.14
C THR A 527 -66.42 -4.60 -19.50
N GLU A 528 -66.85 -5.64 -18.80
CA GLU A 528 -68.26 -6.01 -18.77
C GLU A 528 -68.97 -4.93 -17.96
N THR A 529 -69.29 -3.82 -18.63
CA THR A 529 -70.37 -2.95 -18.20
C THR A 529 -71.67 -3.75 -18.32
N SER A 530 -72.00 -4.51 -17.28
CA SER A 530 -73.33 -5.08 -17.13
C SER A 530 -74.32 -3.92 -16.89
N PRO A 531 -75.36 -3.75 -17.74
CA PRO A 531 -76.26 -2.60 -17.69
C PRO A 531 -77.20 -2.57 -16.46
N LEU A 532 -77.03 -3.49 -15.50
CA LEU A 532 -77.89 -3.63 -14.32
C LEU A 532 -77.36 -2.94 -13.06
N VAL A 533 -76.10 -2.48 -13.03
CA VAL A 533 -75.49 -1.89 -11.83
C VAL A 533 -75.61 -0.36 -11.80
N THR A 534 -75.76 0.29 -12.95
CA THR A 534 -75.94 1.76 -13.05
C THR A 534 -77.30 2.24 -12.55
N ARG A 535 -78.34 1.38 -12.54
CA ARG A 535 -79.68 1.77 -12.05
C ARG A 535 -79.77 1.77 -10.52
N LYS A 536 -79.16 0.79 -9.84
CA LYS A 536 -79.16 0.75 -8.36
C LYS A 536 -78.34 1.87 -7.70
N LYS A 537 -77.27 2.35 -8.35
CA LYS A 537 -76.46 3.45 -7.81
C LYS A 537 -77.10 4.83 -8.02
N ALA A 538 -77.92 5.01 -9.06
CA ALA A 538 -78.67 6.24 -9.28
C ALA A 538 -79.86 6.37 -8.30
N ASP A 539 -80.55 5.26 -8.01
CA ASP A 539 -81.69 5.26 -7.09
C ASP A 539 -81.26 5.38 -5.61
N ALA A 540 -80.07 4.88 -5.24
CA ALA A 540 -79.55 4.99 -3.87
C ALA A 540 -78.96 6.38 -3.55
N LEU A 541 -78.48 7.13 -4.55
CA LEU A 541 -77.88 8.46 -4.32
C LEU A 541 -78.94 9.57 -4.12
N MET A 542 -80.20 9.30 -4.42
CA MET A 542 -81.32 10.25 -4.22
C MET A 542 -82.04 10.08 -2.87
N ALA A 543 -81.68 9.07 -2.07
CA ALA A 543 -82.47 8.67 -0.89
C ALA A 543 -81.84 8.99 0.49
N THR A 544 -80.60 9.49 0.59
CA THR A 544 -79.99 9.75 1.91
C THR A 544 -79.17 11.02 1.94
N GLY A 545 -79.86 12.17 1.87
CA GLY A 545 -79.36 13.41 2.45
C GLY A 545 -79.77 13.46 3.92
N GLY A 546 -78.80 13.39 4.84
CA GLY A 546 -79.09 13.57 6.26
C GLY A 546 -77.99 13.10 7.21
N LEU A 547 -77.32 14.09 7.81
CA LEU A 547 -76.74 14.10 9.16
C LEU A 547 -75.56 13.15 9.51
N GLY A 548 -74.53 13.75 10.10
CA GLY A 548 -73.94 13.19 11.33
C GLY A 548 -72.44 12.85 11.32
N SER A 549 -71.64 13.77 11.88
CA SER A 549 -70.59 13.55 12.90
C SER A 549 -69.50 12.47 12.76
N ARG A 550 -68.25 12.95 12.74
CA ARG A 550 -67.13 12.72 13.69
C ARG A 550 -66.58 11.30 13.97
N GLU A 551 -65.24 11.30 14.08
CA GLU A 551 -64.32 10.46 14.87
C GLU A 551 -63.66 9.21 14.23
N ASP A 552 -62.33 9.37 14.08
CA ASP A 552 -61.22 8.52 14.51
C ASP A 552 -60.91 7.13 13.91
N VAL A 553 -59.60 6.89 13.91
CA VAL A 553 -58.86 5.62 14.11
C VAL A 553 -58.05 5.09 12.91
N GLU A 554 -56.74 5.32 13.07
CA GLU A 554 -55.57 4.42 12.91
C GLU A 554 -55.20 3.71 11.59
N SER A 555 -53.93 3.93 11.25
CA SER A 555 -52.85 2.97 10.92
C SER A 555 -53.16 1.75 10.05
N VAL A 556 -52.40 1.63 8.95
CA VAL A 556 -51.39 0.57 8.67
C VAL A 556 -51.13 0.53 7.16
N LEU A 557 -49.99 1.10 6.74
CA LEU A 557 -48.97 0.54 5.81
C LEU A 557 -48.00 1.64 5.36
#